data_AF-A0A3C2B0H6-F1
#
_entry.id   AF-A0A3C2B0H6-F1
#
_cell.length_a   1.000
_cell.length_b   1.000
_cell.length_c   1.000
_cell.angle_alpha   90.00
_cell.angle_beta   90.00
_cell.angle_gamma   90.00
#
_symmetry.space_group_name_H-M   'P 1'
#
loop_
_entity.id
_entity.type
_entity.pdbx_description
1 polymer ?
#
loop_
_entity_poly.entity_id
_entity_poly.type
_entity_poly.pdbx_seq_one_letter_code
_entity_poly.pdbx_strand_id
1 'polypeptide(L)'
;GPPLLQNGVPPISADPPLHTWTRRLVLPTMSPARVAEYEVFTRELCRRLVTEFVERGDTADAAAEYAQQIPVRVIGHILGVPEDMAPTFTEWVRDVLEF
;
A
#
# COMPACT_ATOMS: atom_id res chain seq x y z
N GLY A 1 -7.58 -4.65 -29.69
CA GLY A 1 -6.42 -4.30 -28.85
C GLY A 1 -6.90 -3.78 -27.51
N PRO A 2 -6.04 -3.70 -26.48
CA PRO A 2 -6.41 -3.05 -25.22
C PRO A 2 -6.74 -1.57 -25.49
N PRO A 3 -7.70 -0.97 -24.76
CA PRO A 3 -7.94 0.46 -24.84
C PRO A 3 -6.65 1.20 -24.46
N LEU A 4 -6.29 2.24 -25.21
CA LEU A 4 -5.17 3.11 -24.85
C LEU A 4 -5.48 3.72 -23.48
N LEU A 5 -4.56 3.60 -22.52
CA LEU A 5 -4.64 4.30 -21.24
C LEU A 5 -4.50 5.80 -21.54
N GLN A 6 -5.60 6.46 -21.86
CA GLN A 6 -5.61 7.91 -22.06
C GLN A 6 -5.59 8.57 -20.69
N ASN A 7 -4.50 9.30 -20.45
CA ASN A 7 -4.23 10.15 -19.29
C ASN A 7 -3.92 9.38 -18.00
N GLY A 8 -3.01 9.93 -17.19
CA GLY A 8 -2.60 9.42 -15.87
C GLY A 8 -3.69 9.53 -14.80
N VAL A 9 -4.96 9.42 -15.20
CA VAL A 9 -6.12 9.42 -14.32
C VAL A 9 -6.22 8.01 -13.71
N PRO A 10 -6.29 7.88 -12.38
CA PRO A 10 -6.38 6.57 -11.75
C PRO A 10 -7.61 5.79 -12.24
N PRO A 11 -7.54 4.45 -12.34
CA PRO A 11 -8.66 3.61 -12.81
C PRO A 11 -10.01 3.88 -12.15
N ILE A 12 -10.02 4.35 -10.89
CA ILE A 12 -11.22 4.69 -10.13
C ILE A 12 -12.01 5.87 -10.71
N SER A 13 -11.38 6.73 -11.51
CA SER A 13 -11.96 7.95 -12.08
C SER A 13 -12.26 7.81 -13.59
N ALA A 14 -12.23 6.59 -14.13
CA ALA A 14 -12.53 6.30 -15.53
C ALA A 14 -13.94 5.69 -15.68
N ASP A 15 -14.57 5.91 -16.84
CA ASP A 15 -15.80 5.22 -17.24
C ASP A 15 -15.52 3.91 -18.02
N PRO A 16 -16.50 3.00 -18.16
CA PRO A 16 -16.41 1.90 -19.13
C PRO A 16 -16.17 2.42 -20.57
N PRO A 17 -15.42 1.69 -21.42
CA PRO A 17 -14.86 0.36 -21.18
C PRO A 17 -13.51 0.38 -20.43
N LEU A 18 -12.89 1.55 -20.24
CA LEU A 18 -11.56 1.69 -19.67
C LEU A 18 -11.50 1.20 -18.23
N HIS A 19 -12.44 1.62 -17.37
CA HIS A 19 -12.53 1.15 -15.99
C HIS A 19 -12.73 -0.37 -15.90
N THR A 20 -13.57 -0.96 -16.75
CA THR A 20 -13.77 -2.42 -16.78
C THR A 20 -12.48 -3.16 -17.12
N TRP A 21 -11.71 -2.62 -18.06
CA TRP A 21 -10.46 -3.23 -18.49
C TRP A 21 -9.36 -3.11 -17.43
N THR A 22 -9.13 -1.91 -16.88
CA THR A 22 -8.10 -1.68 -15.84
C THR A 22 -8.43 -2.44 -14.55
N ARG A 23 -9.70 -2.48 -14.13
CA ARG A 23 -10.14 -3.27 -12.97
C ARG A 23 -9.81 -4.75 -13.12
N ARG A 24 -9.94 -5.32 -14.32
CA ARG A 24 -9.60 -6.73 -14.59
C ARG A 24 -8.10 -7.03 -14.41
N LEU A 25 -7.23 -6.04 -14.59
CA LEU A 25 -5.79 -6.22 -14.37
C LEU A 25 -5.41 -6.18 -12.89
N VAL A 26 -6.09 -5.37 -12.09
CA VAL A 26 -5.79 -5.19 -10.66
C VAL A 26 -6.45 -6.25 -9.78
N LEU A 27 -7.71 -6.63 -10.05
CA LEU A 27 -8.46 -7.54 -9.17
C LEU A 27 -7.78 -8.87 -8.84
N PRO A 28 -7.03 -9.54 -9.75
CA PRO A 28 -6.38 -10.81 -9.42
C PRO A 28 -5.40 -10.72 -8.24
N THR A 29 -4.66 -9.60 -8.11
CA THR A 29 -3.74 -9.37 -6.97
C THR A 29 -4.49 -9.07 -5.67
N MET A 30 -5.77 -8.73 -5.75
CA MET A 30 -6.64 -8.40 -4.61
C MET A 30 -7.64 -9.52 -4.28
N SER A 31 -7.44 -10.74 -4.83
CA SER A 31 -8.29 -11.89 -4.51
C SER A 31 -8.10 -12.35 -3.06
N PRO A 32 -9.10 -13.00 -2.43
CA PRO A 32 -8.99 -13.47 -1.04
C PRO A 32 -7.75 -14.33 -0.77
N ALA A 33 -7.37 -15.19 -1.73
CA ALA A 33 -6.17 -16.01 -1.62
C ALA A 33 -4.87 -15.18 -1.58
N ARG A 34 -4.77 -14.14 -2.42
CA ARG A 34 -3.62 -13.21 -2.41
C ARG A 34 -3.60 -12.37 -1.14
N VAL A 35 -4.75 -11.87 -0.69
CA VAL A 35 -4.86 -11.11 0.57
C VAL A 35 -4.42 -11.95 1.77
N ALA A 36 -4.76 -13.24 1.80
CA ALA A 36 -4.31 -14.15 2.85
C ALA A 36 -2.78 -14.32 2.88
N GLU A 37 -2.11 -14.30 1.71
CA GLU A 37 -0.65 -14.34 1.65
C GLU A 37 -0.02 -13.05 2.21
N TYR A 38 -0.64 -11.89 1.96
CA TYR A 38 -0.18 -10.60 2.48
C TYR A 38 -0.33 -10.48 4.00
N GLU A 39 -1.18 -11.29 4.62
CA GLU A 39 -1.38 -11.30 6.07
C GLU A 39 -0.06 -11.59 6.81
N VAL A 40 0.78 -12.48 6.29
CA VAL A 40 2.06 -12.85 6.93
C VAL A 40 2.96 -11.63 7.06
N PHE A 41 3.21 -10.93 5.96
CA PHE A 41 3.99 -9.70 5.94
C PHE A 41 3.34 -8.61 6.82
N THR A 42 2.03 -8.42 6.69
CA THR A 42 1.29 -7.39 7.44
C THR A 42 1.40 -7.62 8.93
N ARG A 43 1.24 -8.86 9.38
CA ARG A 43 1.34 -9.24 10.79
C ARG A 43 2.74 -9.02 11.34
N GLU A 44 3.77 -9.37 10.59
CA GLU A 44 5.15 -9.14 10.99
C GLU A 44 5.48 -7.65 11.06
N LEU A 45 5.05 -6.87 10.08
CA LEU A 45 5.17 -5.41 10.10
C LEU A 45 4.52 -4.81 11.36
N CYS A 46 3.28 -5.18 11.66
CA CYS A 46 2.59 -4.71 12.86
C CYS A 46 3.38 -5.04 14.14
N ARG A 47 3.93 -6.25 14.25
CA ARG A 47 4.72 -6.63 15.43
C ARG A 47 5.98 -5.79 15.55
N ARG A 48 6.72 -5.59 14.46
CA ARG A 48 7.95 -4.77 14.46
C ARG A 48 7.68 -3.33 14.90
N LEU A 49 6.66 -2.69 14.31
CA LEU A 49 6.31 -1.31 14.66
C LEU A 49 5.94 -1.18 16.15
N VAL A 50 5.21 -2.15 16.70
CA VAL A 50 4.89 -2.18 18.14
C VAL A 50 6.14 -2.36 19.00
N THR A 51 7.00 -3.31 18.63
CA THR A 51 8.26 -3.56 19.34
C THR A 51 9.14 -2.31 19.38
N GLU A 52 9.29 -1.59 18.28
CA GLU A 52 10.15 -0.40 18.18
C GLU A 52 9.80 0.66 19.24
N PHE A 53 8.52 1.05 19.37
CA PHE A 53 8.16 2.06 20.37
C PHE A 53 8.11 1.51 21.80
N VAL A 54 7.80 0.23 21.99
CA VAL A 54 7.86 -0.41 23.32
C VAL A 54 9.30 -0.43 23.84
N GLU A 55 10.27 -0.76 22.98
CA GLU A 55 11.69 -0.80 23.34
C GLU A 55 12.27 0.60 23.59
N ARG A 56 11.76 1.63 22.88
CA ARG A 56 12.13 3.03 23.12
C ARG A 56 11.71 3.53 24.51
N GLY A 57 10.63 2.98 25.06
CA GLY A 57 10.21 3.21 26.45
C GLY A 57 9.57 4.58 26.72
N ASP A 58 9.11 5.27 25.69
CA ASP A 58 8.47 6.59 25.76
C ASP A 58 7.05 6.58 25.15
N THR A 59 6.43 7.77 25.05
CA THR A 59 5.12 7.93 24.40
C THR A 59 5.25 7.80 22.89
N ALA A 60 4.31 7.09 22.27
CA ALA A 60 4.22 6.95 20.81
C ALA A 60 2.94 7.60 20.25
N ASP A 61 3.05 8.22 19.08
CA ASP A 61 1.91 8.61 18.26
C ASP A 61 1.43 7.38 17.46
N ALA A 62 0.38 6.73 17.95
CA ALA A 62 -0.18 5.54 17.31
C ALA A 62 -0.71 5.80 15.88
N ALA A 63 -1.02 7.05 15.51
CA ALA A 63 -1.41 7.38 14.15
C ALA A 63 -0.17 7.43 13.24
N ALA A 64 0.80 8.29 13.58
CA ALA A 64 1.97 8.55 12.73
C ALA A 64 2.98 7.40 12.73
N GLU A 65 3.23 6.79 13.89
CA GLU A 65 4.28 5.78 14.09
C GLU A 65 3.77 4.35 13.84
N TYR A 66 2.46 4.12 13.79
CA TYR A 66 1.88 2.79 13.59
C TYR A 66 0.85 2.72 12.46
N ALA A 67 -0.33 3.31 12.64
CA ALA A 67 -1.47 3.09 11.74
C ALA A 67 -1.19 3.55 10.30
N GLN A 68 -0.58 4.73 10.12
CA GLN A 68 -0.26 5.28 8.79
C GLN A 68 0.85 4.50 8.07
N GLN A 69 1.73 3.81 8.81
CA GLN A 69 2.85 3.06 8.25
C GLN A 69 2.40 1.75 7.58
N ILE A 70 1.30 1.15 8.06
CA ILE A 70 0.89 -0.19 7.64
C ILE A 70 0.41 -0.25 6.18
N PRO A 71 -0.62 0.53 5.76
CA PRO A 71 -1.18 0.37 4.42
C PRO A 71 -0.16 0.63 3.31
N VAL A 72 0.63 1.68 3.46
CA VAL A 72 1.61 2.11 2.45
C VAL A 72 2.75 1.09 2.28
N ARG A 73 3.26 0.54 3.38
CA ARG A 73 4.32 -0.49 3.32
C ARG A 73 3.77 -1.84 2.82
N VAL A 74 2.52 -2.18 3.15
CA VAL A 74 1.85 -3.37 2.59
C VAL A 74 1.66 -3.24 1.09
N ILE A 75 1.21 -2.08 0.59
CA ILE A 75 1.12 -1.83 -0.85
C ILE A 75 2.50 -1.83 -1.50
N GLY A 76 3.52 -1.23 -0.87
CA GLY A 76 4.90 -1.29 -1.34
C GLY A 76 5.38 -2.74 -1.52
N HIS A 77 5.12 -3.60 -0.54
CA HIS A 77 5.42 -5.03 -0.62
C HIS A 77 4.69 -5.72 -1.79
N ILE A 78 3.39 -5.47 -1.97
CA ILE A 78 2.59 -6.03 -3.07
C ILE A 78 3.13 -5.57 -4.44
N LEU A 79 3.64 -4.34 -4.54
CA LEU A 79 4.24 -3.78 -5.75
C LEU A 79 5.69 -4.21 -5.98
N GLY A 80 6.30 -4.94 -5.03
CA GLY A 80 7.70 -5.37 -5.12
C GLY A 80 8.70 -4.25 -4.86
N VAL A 81 8.32 -3.21 -4.13
CA VAL A 81 9.25 -2.16 -3.68
C VAL A 81 10.29 -2.79 -2.76
N PRO A 82 11.60 -2.57 -3.01
CA PRO A 82 12.67 -3.03 -2.11
C PRO A 82 12.47 -2.52 -0.68
N GLU A 83 12.77 -3.35 0.33
CA GLU A 83 12.50 -3.01 1.74
C GLU A 83 13.28 -1.77 2.21
N ASP A 84 14.50 -1.57 1.71
CA ASP A 84 15.33 -0.40 1.98
C ASP A 84 14.74 0.90 1.39
N MET A 85 13.86 0.80 0.40
CA MET A 85 13.12 1.94 -0.17
C MET A 85 11.76 2.18 0.52
N ALA A 86 11.32 1.30 1.42
CA ALA A 86 10.01 1.44 2.07
C ALA A 86 9.80 2.80 2.78
N PRO A 87 10.79 3.39 3.48
CA PRO A 87 10.64 4.73 4.07
C PRO A 87 10.41 5.82 3.01
N THR A 88 11.23 5.83 1.95
CA THR A 88 11.12 6.80 0.85
C THR A 88 9.79 6.65 0.10
N PHE A 89 9.36 5.42 -0.17
CA PHE A 89 8.07 5.15 -0.79
C PHE A 89 6.91 5.63 0.09
N THR A 90 7.03 5.47 1.41
CA THR A 90 6.03 5.95 2.38
C THR A 90 5.91 7.47 2.34
N GLU A 91 7.03 8.18 2.30
CA GLU A 91 7.06 9.64 2.17
C GLU A 91 6.39 10.11 0.88
N TRP A 92 6.75 9.54 -0.27
CA TRP A 92 6.14 9.92 -1.55
C TRP A 92 4.61 9.75 -1.56
N VAL A 93 4.10 8.64 -1.01
CA VAL A 93 2.66 8.40 -0.97
C VAL A 93 1.95 9.35 -0.02
N ARG A 94 2.55 9.65 1.14
CA ARG A 94 2.01 10.62 2.09
C ARG A 94 1.90 12.00 1.43
N ASP A 95 2.99 12.45 0.81
CA ASP A 95 3.03 13.74 0.13
C ASP A 95 1.93 13.84 -0.92
N VAL A 96 1.74 12.80 -1.74
CA VAL A 96 0.69 12.76 -2.78
C VAL A 96 -0.75 12.81 -2.22
N LEU A 97 -0.99 12.28 -1.02
CA LEU A 97 -2.33 12.17 -0.44
C LEU A 97 -2.69 13.31 0.54
N GLU A 98 -1.71 14.03 1.08
CA GLU A 98 -1.90 15.11 2.06
C GLU A 98 -1.93 16.52 1.43
N PHE A 99 -2.21 16.64 0.12
CA PHE A 99 -2.46 17.92 -0.57
C PHE A 99 -3.90 18.42 -0.42
#